data_AF-A0A7S2NZR1-F1
#
_entry.id   AF-A0A7S2NZR1-F1
#
_cell.length_a   1.000
_cell.length_b   1.000
_cell.length_c   1.000
_cell.angle_alpha   90.00
_cell.angle_beta   90.00
_cell.angle_gamma   90.00
#
_symmetry.space_group_name_H-M   'P 1'
#
loop_
_entity.id
_entity.type
_entity.pdbx_description
1 polymer ?
#
loop_
_entity_poly.entity_id
_entity_poly.type
_entity_poly.pdbx_seq_one_letter_code
_entity_poly.pdbx_strand_id
1 'polypeptide(L)'
;MSVEPLTNAHGRGHNETGLTPAWMARFGELRKFKEEHGHANVPCKFHSNPDDEHAQLGRWISKQRYQYKLYTGELSSVNTKCRMTPEKIKLMESVGFQWATGTSRG
;
A
#
# COMPACT_ATOMS: atom_id res chain seq x y z
N MET A 1 -6.85 -11.25 44.33
CA MET A 1 -7.23 -9.90 43.85
C MET A 1 -5.95 -9.12 43.65
N SER A 2 -5.45 -9.01 42.42
CA SER A 2 -4.41 -8.04 42.05
C SER A 2 -5.02 -7.10 41.04
N VAL A 3 -5.25 -5.88 41.51
CA VAL A 3 -5.64 -4.74 40.68
C VAL A 3 -4.36 -4.09 40.18
N GLU A 4 -4.23 -3.96 38.87
CA GLU A 4 -3.35 -2.97 38.24
C GLU A 4 -4.29 -2.08 37.41
N PRO A 5 -4.52 -0.81 37.79
CA PRO A 5 -5.35 0.09 37.02
C PRO A 5 -4.51 1.06 36.18
N LEU A 6 -5.18 1.63 35.17
CA LEU A 6 -4.89 2.90 34.47
C LEU A 6 -4.02 2.85 33.22
N THR A 7 -4.69 2.70 32.07
CA THR A 7 -4.51 3.68 30.98
C THR A 7 -5.87 4.13 30.47
N ASN A 8 -6.46 5.13 31.14
CA ASN A 8 -7.56 5.90 30.60
C ASN A 8 -6.97 6.87 29.57
N ALA A 9 -6.88 6.46 28.30
CA ALA A 9 -6.53 7.34 27.19
C ALA A 9 -7.82 7.77 26.47
N HIS A 10 -8.39 8.90 26.88
CA HIS A 10 -9.22 9.69 25.96
C HIS A 10 -8.30 10.24 24.87
N GLY A 11 -8.50 9.87 23.61
CA GLY A 11 -7.67 10.49 22.58
C GLY A 11 -7.87 9.94 21.19
N ARG A 12 -8.83 10.54 20.47
CA ARG A 12 -8.84 10.69 19.02
C ARG A 12 -8.50 9.42 18.23
N GLY A 13 -9.53 8.80 17.64
CA GLY A 13 -9.39 7.82 16.57
C GLY A 13 -8.53 8.39 15.44
N HIS A 14 -7.24 8.13 15.51
CA HIS A 14 -6.25 8.57 14.56
C HIS A 14 -5.69 7.32 13.91
N ASN A 15 -5.91 7.26 12.60
CA ASN A 15 -5.42 6.24 11.71
C ASN A 15 -3.90 6.44 11.55
N GLU A 16 -3.13 6.24 12.62
CA GLU A 16 -1.69 6.53 12.73
C GLU A 16 -0.85 5.77 11.70
N THR A 17 -1.32 4.60 11.28
CA THR A 17 -0.67 3.75 10.27
C THR A 17 -1.02 4.14 8.83
N GLY A 18 -1.99 5.05 8.63
CA GLY A 18 -2.53 5.40 7.32
C GLY A 18 -3.26 4.25 6.60
N LEU A 19 -3.45 3.10 7.27
CA LEU A 19 -4.15 1.92 6.76
C LEU A 19 -5.66 2.11 6.92
N THR A 20 -6.31 2.50 5.83
CA THR A 20 -7.77 2.59 5.82
C THR A 20 -8.38 1.22 5.49
N PRO A 21 -9.62 0.93 5.91
CA PRO A 21 -10.32 -0.29 5.52
C PRO A 21 -10.35 -0.49 3.99
N ALA A 22 -10.53 0.59 3.23
CA ALA A 22 -10.46 0.57 1.78
C ALA A 22 -9.08 0.17 1.24
N TRP A 23 -7.99 0.58 1.90
CA TRP A 23 -6.64 0.16 1.54
C TRP A 23 -6.43 -1.33 1.83
N MET A 24 -6.88 -1.80 2.99
CA MET A 24 -6.78 -3.21 3.40
C MET A 24 -7.58 -4.13 2.46
N ALA A 25 -8.76 -3.70 1.99
CA ALA A 25 -9.53 -4.45 1.00
C ALA A 25 -8.74 -4.68 -0.29
N ARG A 26 -8.11 -3.62 -0.83
CA ARG A 26 -7.26 -3.72 -2.04
C ARG A 26 -5.98 -4.53 -1.80
N PHE A 27 -5.42 -4.47 -0.60
CA PHE A 27 -4.31 -5.34 -0.22
C PHE A 27 -4.72 -6.82 -0.20
N GLY A 28 -5.95 -7.12 0.22
CA GLY A 28 -6.53 -8.46 0.10
C GLY A 28 -6.58 -8.96 -1.34
N GLU A 29 -7.01 -8.11 -2.28
CA GLU A 29 -7.00 -8.43 -3.72
C GLU A 29 -5.57 -8.71 -4.23
N LEU A 30 -4.58 -7.93 -3.80
CA LEU A 30 -3.17 -8.17 -4.15
C LEU A 30 -2.67 -9.53 -3.64
N ARG A 31 -3.05 -9.90 -2.42
CA ARG A 31 -2.68 -11.19 -1.83
C ARG A 31 -3.29 -12.35 -2.62
N LYS A 32 -4.58 -12.25 -2.95
CA LYS A 32 -5.28 -13.23 -3.79
C LYS A 32 -4.61 -13.35 -5.17
N PHE A 33 -4.27 -12.24 -5.80
CA PHE A 33 -3.54 -12.25 -7.08
C PHE A 33 -2.19 -12.96 -6.98
N LYS A 34 -1.44 -12.76 -5.88
CA LYS A 34 -0.20 -13.50 -5.63
C LYS A 34 -0.45 -15.00 -5.46
N GLU A 35 -1.49 -15.39 -4.75
CA GLU A 35 -1.85 -16.80 -4.57
C GLU A 35 -2.23 -17.46 -5.91
N GLU A 36 -2.91 -16.73 -6.80
CA GLU A 36 -3.32 -17.21 -8.12
C GLU A 36 -2.18 -17.25 -9.16
N HIS A 37 -1.35 -16.20 -9.22
CA HIS A 37 -0.31 -16.03 -10.24
C HIS A 37 1.11 -16.39 -9.76
N GLY A 38 1.30 -16.63 -8.46
CA GLY A 38 2.60 -16.86 -7.83
C GLY A 38 3.44 -15.59 -7.62
N HIS A 39 3.00 -14.43 -8.13
CA HIS A 39 3.73 -13.17 -8.00
C HIS A 39 2.80 -11.99 -7.72
N ALA A 40 3.30 -10.98 -7.00
CA ALA A 40 2.56 -9.75 -6.71
C ALA A 40 2.78 -8.64 -7.76
N ASN A 41 3.41 -8.95 -8.90
CA ASN A 41 3.64 -7.95 -9.95
C ASN A 41 2.42 -7.80 -10.85
N VAL A 42 1.44 -7.02 -10.39
CA VAL A 42 0.23 -6.72 -11.17
C VAL A 42 0.60 -5.77 -12.32
N PRO A 43 0.36 -6.15 -13.59
CA PRO A 43 0.64 -5.29 -14.72
C PRO A 43 -0.24 -4.03 -14.67
N CYS A 44 0.38 -2.86 -14.82
CA CYS A 44 -0.34 -1.59 -14.98
C CYS A 44 -0.85 -1.45 -16.43
N LYS A 45 -1.72 -2.36 -16.89
CA LYS A 45 -2.39 -2.21 -18.17
C LYS A 45 -3.66 -1.42 -17.95
N PHE A 46 -3.60 -0.12 -18.23
CA PHE A 46 -4.76 0.78 -18.16
C PHE A 46 -5.89 0.44 -19.16
N HIS A 47 -5.66 -0.46 -20.12
CA HIS A 47 -6.41 -0.46 -21.40
C HIS A 47 -6.96 -1.80 -21.93
N SER A 48 -6.92 -2.93 -21.22
CA SER A 48 -7.31 -4.19 -21.88
C SER A 48 -8.75 -4.65 -21.68
N ASN A 49 -9.44 -4.30 -20.59
CA ASN A 49 -10.90 -4.44 -20.52
C ASN A 49 -11.44 -3.75 -19.26
N PRO A 50 -12.56 -3.00 -19.30
CA PRO A 50 -13.23 -2.54 -18.07
C PRO A 50 -13.78 -3.70 -17.22
N ASP A 51 -14.01 -4.87 -17.84
CA ASP A 51 -14.47 -6.10 -17.17
C ASP A 51 -13.32 -6.91 -16.53
N ASP A 52 -12.08 -6.46 -16.68
CA ASP A 52 -10.93 -7.14 -16.09
C ASP A 52 -10.90 -6.83 -14.58
N GLU A 53 -11.18 -7.85 -13.75
CA GLU A 53 -11.21 -7.76 -12.29
C GLU A 53 -9.90 -7.14 -11.75
N HIS A 54 -8.79 -7.34 -12.45
CA HIS A 54 -7.47 -6.85 -12.06
C HIS A 54 -7.17 -5.41 -12.53
N ALA A 55 -8.01 -4.79 -13.37
CA ALA A 55 -7.79 -3.41 -13.84
C ALA A 55 -7.84 -2.39 -12.69
N GLN A 56 -8.76 -2.58 -11.74
CA GLN A 56 -8.86 -1.73 -10.55
C GLN A 56 -7.65 -1.91 -9.64
N LEU A 57 -7.20 -3.15 -9.45
CA LEU A 57 -6.01 -3.48 -8.69
C LEU A 57 -4.76 -2.86 -9.31
N GLY A 58 -4.60 -2.95 -10.64
CA GLY A 58 -3.49 -2.34 -11.38
C GLY A 58 -3.44 -0.82 -11.23
N ARG A 59 -4.58 -0.13 -11.30
CA ARG A 59 -4.68 1.31 -11.03
C ARG A 59 -4.29 1.66 -9.59
N TRP A 60 -4.74 0.85 -8.63
CA TRP A 60 -4.39 1.03 -7.22
C TRP A 60 -2.90 0.84 -6.97
N ILE A 61 -2.29 -0.21 -7.54
CA ILE A 61 -0.85 -0.47 -7.49
C ILE A 61 -0.05 0.70 -8.06
N SER A 62 -0.48 1.26 -9.19
CA SER A 62 0.19 2.42 -9.78
C SER A 62 0.12 3.65 -8.90
N LYS A 63 -1.02 3.87 -8.23
CA LYS A 63 -1.15 4.92 -7.22
C LYS A 63 -0.21 4.67 -6.05
N GLN A 64 -0.06 3.42 -5.59
CA GLN A 64 0.89 3.09 -4.54
C GLN A 64 2.33 3.39 -4.99
N ARG A 65 2.76 2.94 -6.18
CA ARG A 65 4.10 3.19 -6.71
C ARG A 65 4.40 4.69 -6.85
N TYR A 66 3.43 5.47 -7.32
CA TYR A 66 3.55 6.93 -7.37
C TYR A 66 3.77 7.55 -5.99
N GLN A 67 2.98 7.13 -5.00
CA GLN A 67 3.11 7.59 -3.61
C GLN A 67 4.42 7.13 -2.96
N TYR A 68 4.93 5.95 -3.32
CA TYR A 68 6.25 5.47 -2.90
C TYR A 68 7.37 6.36 -3.46
N LYS A 69 7.30 6.73 -4.74
CA LYS A 69 8.28 7.67 -5.34
C LYS A 69 8.29 9.02 -4.63
N LEU A 70 7.11 9.55 -4.28
CA LEU A 70 7.00 10.75 -3.45
C LEU A 70 7.61 10.56 -2.06
N TYR A 71 7.44 9.38 -1.44
CA TYR A 71 8.02 9.04 -0.15
C TYR A 71 9.55 8.95 -0.19
N THR A 72 10.10 8.32 -1.22
CA THR A 72 11.57 8.17 -1.42
C THR A 72 12.25 9.47 -1.82
N GLY A 73 11.49 10.51 -2.20
CA GLY A 73 12.03 11.74 -2.77
C GLY A 73 12.43 11.65 -4.25
N GLU A 74 12.30 10.48 -4.89
CA GLU A 74 12.49 10.31 -6.34
C GLU A 74 11.55 11.20 -7.16
N LEU A 75 10.38 11.51 -6.60
CA LEU A 75 9.44 12.44 -7.18
C LEU A 75 9.13 13.53 -6.16
N SER A 76 9.20 14.79 -6.58
CA SER A 76 8.68 15.92 -5.81
C SER A 76 7.44 16.45 -6.52
N SER A 77 6.30 16.47 -5.82
CA SER A 77 5.07 17.05 -6.32
C SER A 77 4.59 18.09 -5.31
N VAL A 78 4.74 19.37 -5.69
CA VAL A 78 4.45 20.53 -4.83
C VAL A 78 2.98 20.53 -4.35
N ASN A 79 2.09 19.90 -5.12
CA ASN A 79 0.65 19.87 -4.85
C ASN A 79 0.13 18.51 -4.33
N THR A 80 0.99 17.50 -4.18
CA THR A 80 0.54 16.16 -3.75
C THR A 80 1.14 15.78 -2.41
N LYS A 81 0.29 15.62 -1.40
CA LYS A 81 0.68 15.05 -0.12
C LYS A 81 0.99 13.56 -0.26
N CYS A 82 2.17 13.15 0.19
CA CYS A 82 2.52 11.75 0.34
C CYS A 82 1.63 11.12 1.43
N ARG A 83 0.86 10.10 1.05
CA ARG A 83 0.03 9.27 1.94
C ARG A 83 0.60 7.87 2.11
N MET A 84 1.81 7.63 1.58
CA MET A 84 2.56 6.42 1.83
C MET A 84 3.10 6.44 3.26
N THR A 85 2.95 5.32 3.95
CA THR A 85 3.43 5.12 5.32
C THR A 85 4.34 3.90 5.34
N PRO A 86 5.30 3.82 6.25
CA PRO A 86 6.18 2.65 6.36
C PRO A 86 5.40 1.35 6.59
N GLU A 87 4.24 1.41 7.24
CA GLU A 87 3.37 0.24 7.47
C GLU A 87 2.81 -0.32 6.15
N LYS A 88 2.39 0.56 5.23
CA LYS A 88 1.92 0.14 3.89
C LYS A 88 3.03 -0.51 3.09
N ILE A 89 4.23 0.07 3.16
CA ILE A 89 5.43 -0.45 2.49
C ILE A 89 5.72 -1.85 3.01
N LYS A 90 5.83 -2.02 4.33
CA LYS A 90 6.07 -3.32 4.99
C LYS A 90 5.03 -4.37 4.63
N LEU A 91 3.75 -4.00 4.57
CA LEU A 91 2.67 -4.92 4.18
C LEU A 91 2.80 -5.38 2.72
N MET A 92 3.09 -4.46 1.81
CA MET A 92 3.28 -4.84 0.40
C MET A 92 4.57 -5.66 0.21
N GLU A 93 5.66 -5.32 0.90
CA GLU A 93 6.90 -6.10 0.89
C GLU A 93 6.71 -7.50 1.48
N SER A 94 5.85 -7.67 2.50
CA SER A 94 5.59 -8.99 3.09
C SER A 94 4.88 -9.95 2.12
N VAL A 95 4.11 -9.43 1.16
CA VAL A 95 3.57 -10.23 0.05
C VAL A 95 4.58 -10.40 -1.08
N GLY A 96 5.81 -9.90 -0.96
CA GLY A 96 6.82 -9.95 -2.02
C GLY A 96 6.55 -8.97 -3.15
N PHE A 97 5.79 -7.90 -2.89
CA PHE A 97 5.56 -6.86 -3.86
C PHE A 97 6.84 -6.06 -4.11
N GLN A 98 7.22 -5.97 -5.38
CA GLN A 98 8.37 -5.18 -5.79
C GLN A 98 7.91 -3.77 -6.19
N TRP A 99 8.31 -2.80 -5.37
CA TRP A 99 8.30 -1.40 -5.71
C TRP A 99 9.36 -1.20 -6.79
N ALA A 100 8.95 -1.05 -8.04
CA ALA A 100 9.89 -0.79 -9.13
C ALA A 100 10.50 0.61 -8.95
N THR A 101 11.51 0.70 -8.10
CA THR A 101 12.50 1.77 -8.01
C THR A 101 13.82 1.12 -8.37
N GLY A 102 14.58 1.78 -9.25
CA GLY A 102 15.80 1.22 -9.83
C GLY A 102 16.72 0.69 -8.73
N THR A 103 17.02 -0.59 -8.80
CA THR A 103 18.15 -1.16 -8.10
C THR A 103 19.41 -0.45 -8.59
N SER A 104 19.85 0.56 -7.84
CA SER A 104 21.25 0.96 -7.72
C SER A 104 21.43 1.55 -6.32
N ARG A 105 21.42 0.68 -5.30
CA ARG A 105 22.37 0.86 -4.21
C ARG A 105 23.64 0.13 -4.65
N GLY A 106 24.71 0.88 -4.89
CA GLY A 106 26.00 0.37 -5.35
C GLY A 106 26.64 1.37 -6.29
#